data_AF-A0A2R6EXC1-F1
#
_entry.id   AF-A0A2R6EXC1-F1
#
_cell.length_a   1.000
_cell.length_b   1.000
_cell.length_c   1.000
_cell.angle_alpha   90.00
_cell.angle_beta   90.00
_cell.angle_gamma   90.00
#
_symmetry.space_group_name_H-M   'P 1'
#
loop_
_entity.id
_entity.type
_entity.pdbx_description
1 polymer ?
#
loop_
_entity_poly.entity_id
_entity_poly.type
_entity_poly.pdbx_seq_one_letter_code
_entity_poly.pdbx_strand_id
1 'polypeptide(L)' 'QVDGLDRRDAAEKAAAAVEDLARDVGLPEGLAAVGVTEDELPRFAADTTQLQRLLVGNPRRMDADDIEGIFQRSL' A
#
# COMPACT_ATOMS: atom_id res chain seq x y z
N GLN A 1 -8.29 18.54 9.29
CA GLN A 1 -8.00 18.92 10.69
C GLN A 1 -8.08 17.67 11.57
N VAL A 2 -7.07 17.45 12.42
CA VAL A 2 -6.95 16.26 13.29
C VAL A 2 -7.01 16.60 14.79
N ASP A 3 -7.28 17.86 15.12
CA ASP A 3 -7.36 18.33 16.50
C ASP A 3 -8.46 17.60 17.28
N GLY A 4 -8.15 17.17 18.51
CA GLY A 4 -9.09 16.46 19.39
C GLY A 4 -9.28 14.98 19.08
N LEU A 5 -8.65 14.44 18.04
CA LEU A 5 -8.63 13.00 17.76
C LEU A 5 -7.54 12.29 18.56
N ASP A 6 -7.74 11.00 18.83
CA ASP A 6 -6.64 10.17 19.26
C ASP A 6 -5.65 9.89 18.10
N ARG A 7 -4.50 9.30 18.43
CA ARG A 7 -3.44 9.05 17.44
C ARG A 7 -3.86 8.07 16.35
N ARG A 8 -4.74 7.11 16.66
CA ARG A 8 -5.18 6.10 15.70
C ARG A 8 -6.14 6.73 14.70
N ASP A 9 -7.14 7.46 15.19
CA ASP A 9 -8.10 8.16 14.35
C ASP A 9 -7.42 9.22 13.46
N ALA A 10 -6.43 9.92 14.00
CA ALA A 10 -5.63 10.87 13.23
C ALA A 10 -4.82 10.18 12.11
N ALA A 11 -4.29 8.98 12.36
CA ALA A 11 -3.55 8.20 11.36
C ALA A 11 -4.46 7.68 10.24
N GLU A 12 -5.66 7.18 10.57
CA GLU A 12 -6.64 6.75 9.56
C GLU A 12 -7.06 7.91 8.65
N LYS A 13 -7.24 9.12 9.20
CA LYS A 13 -7.49 10.32 8.38
C LYS A 13 -6.37 10.63 7.39
N ALA A 14 -5.12 10.34 7.73
CA ALA A 14 -4.01 10.56 6.81
C ALA A 14 -4.06 9.58 5.62
N ALA A 15 -4.40 8.30 5.86
CA ALA A 15 -4.58 7.31 4.80
C ALA A 15 -5.72 7.70 3.85
N ALA A 16 -6.89 8.04 4.41
CA ALA A 16 -8.04 8.46 3.61
C ALA A 16 -7.75 9.71 2.76
N ALA A 17 -7.01 10.69 3.30
CA ALA A 17 -6.64 11.89 2.54
C ALA A 17 -5.72 11.59 1.33
N VAL A 18 -4.88 10.56 1.41
CA VAL A 18 -4.05 10.11 0.28
C VAL A 18 -4.92 9.45 -0.79
N GLU A 19 -5.91 8.64 -0.41
CA GLU A 19 -6.88 8.03 -1.32
C GLU A 19 -7.76 9.09 -2.01
N ASP A 20 -8.24 10.09 -1.27
CA ASP A 20 -8.98 11.24 -1.81
C ASP A 20 -8.16 11.98 -2.87
N LEU A 21 -6.90 12.30 -2.55
CA LEU A 21 -6.01 13.00 -3.49
C LEU A 21 -5.73 12.17 -4.75
N ALA A 22 -5.54 10.86 -4.61
CA ALA A 22 -5.32 9.97 -5.75
C ALA A 22 -6.52 10.02 -6.73
N ARG A 23 -7.75 10.02 -6.20
CA ARG A 23 -8.98 10.14 -7.00
C ARG A 23 -9.11 11.53 -7.63
N ASP A 24 -8.79 12.59 -6.88
CA ASP A 24 -8.89 13.98 -7.37
C ASP A 24 -7.98 14.25 -8.58
N VAL A 25 -6.81 13.61 -8.63
CA VAL A 25 -5.87 13.76 -9.77
C VAL A 25 -6.05 12.68 -10.84
N GLY A 26 -7.04 11.79 -10.68
CA GLY A 26 -7.42 10.78 -11.68
C GLY A 26 -6.46 9.58 -11.76
N LEU A 27 -5.85 9.16 -10.66
CA LEU A 27 -5.09 7.90 -10.62
C LEU A 27 -6.06 6.71 -10.73
N PRO A 28 -5.65 5.63 -11.44
CA PRO A 28 -6.41 4.39 -11.47
C PRO A 28 -6.49 3.77 -10.08
N GLU A 29 -7.67 3.22 -9.75
CA GLU A 29 -7.91 2.56 -8.46
C GLU A 29 -7.45 1.10 -8.52
N GLY A 30 -6.50 0.76 -7.66
CA GLY A 30 -6.01 -0.63 -7.52
C GLY A 30 -5.11 -1.11 -8.65
N LEU A 31 -4.52 -2.29 -8.45
CA LEU A 31 -3.58 -2.92 -9.36
C LEU A 31 -4.30 -3.50 -10.59
N ALA A 32 -5.54 -3.99 -10.44
CA ALA A 32 -6.31 -4.51 -11.57
C ALA A 32 -6.56 -3.44 -12.65
N ALA A 33 -6.73 -2.17 -12.26
CA ALA A 33 -6.94 -1.07 -13.20
C ALA A 33 -5.72 -0.78 -14.10
N VAL A 34 -4.54 -1.27 -13.73
CA VAL A 34 -3.31 -1.20 -14.55
C VAL A 34 -2.91 -2.55 -15.16
N GLY A 35 -3.79 -3.55 -15.08
CA GLY A 35 -3.64 -4.84 -15.76
C GLY A 35 -2.90 -5.92 -14.97
N VAL A 36 -2.68 -5.74 -13.67
CA VAL A 36 -2.12 -6.79 -12.80
C VAL A 36 -3.19 -7.84 -12.53
N THR A 37 -2.79 -9.10 -12.53
CA THR A 37 -3.66 -10.23 -12.19
C THR A 37 -3.23 -10.89 -10.87
N GLU A 38 -4.17 -11.63 -10.25
CA GLU A 38 -3.94 -12.29 -8.95
C GLU A 38 -2.80 -13.32 -9.00
N ASP A 39 -2.60 -13.99 -10.14
CA ASP A 39 -1.54 -14.98 -10.34
C ASP A 39 -0.13 -14.37 -10.40
N GLU A 40 -0.02 -13.05 -10.59
CA GLU A 40 1.27 -12.34 -10.57
C GLU A 40 1.72 -11.94 -9.17
N LEU A 41 0.81 -11.88 -8.19
CA LEU A 41 1.10 -11.35 -6.85
C LEU A 41 2.21 -12.12 -6.12
N PRO A 42 2.28 -13.47 -6.16
CA PRO A 42 3.37 -14.21 -5.52
C PRO A 42 4.75 -13.84 -6.11
N ARG A 43 4.81 -13.64 -7.43
CA ARG A 43 6.04 -13.21 -8.11
C ARG A 43 6.43 -11.79 -7.72
N PHE A 44 5.46 -10.86 -7.69
CA PHE A 44 5.72 -9.48 -7.27
C PHE A 44 6.18 -9.38 -5.81
N ALA A 45 5.60 -10.18 -4.92
CA ALA A 45 6.03 -10.24 -3.53
C ALA A 45 7.48 -10.71 -3.43
N ALA A 46 7.83 -11.81 -4.11
CA ALA A 46 9.20 -12.32 -4.17
C ALA A 46 10.18 -11.27 -4.73
N ASP A 47 9.84 -10.61 -5.83
CA ASP A 47 10.68 -9.56 -6.44
C ASP A 47 10.85 -8.35 -5.50
N THR A 48 9.78 -7.93 -4.83
CA THR A 48 9.80 -6.81 -3.89
C THR A 48 10.72 -7.08 -2.70
N THR A 49 10.80 -8.32 -2.19
CA THR A 49 11.74 -8.67 -1.11
C THR A 49 13.20 -8.43 -1.49
N GLN A 50 13.54 -8.39 -2.77
CA GLN A 50 14.91 -8.11 -3.23
C GLN A 50 15.27 -6.61 -3.16
N LEU A 51 14.28 -5.72 -3.01
CA LEU A 51 14.46 -4.27 -2.91
C LEU A 51 14.93 -3.83 -1.52
N GLN A 52 16.02 -4.43 -1.03
CA GLN A 52 16.54 -4.27 0.34
C GLN A 52 16.74 -2.80 0.74
N ARG A 53 17.23 -1.95 -0.18
CA ARG A 53 17.45 -0.52 0.09
C ARG A 53 16.16 0.22 0.45
N LEU A 54 15.04 -0.17 -0.14
CA LEU A 54 13.73 0.44 0.14
C LEU A 54 13.09 -0.17 1.39
N LEU A 55 13.17 -1.50 1.53
CA LEU A 55 12.55 -2.22 2.65
C LEU A 55 13.23 -1.94 4.00
N VAL A 56 14.55 -1.71 4.02
CA VAL A 56 15.27 -1.41 5.28
C VAL A 56 14.79 -0.12 5.92
N GLY A 57 14.34 0.85 5.12
CA GLY A 57 13.83 2.15 5.60
C GLY A 57 12.36 2.15 6.04
N ASN A 58 11.61 1.08 5.77
CA ASN A 58 10.22 0.97 6.23
C ASN A 58 10.20 0.77 7.77
N PRO A 59 9.43 1.56 8.54
CA PRO A 59 9.33 1.40 9.99
C PRO A 59 8.82 0.01 10.43
N ARG A 60 8.10 -0.69 9.55
CA ARG A 60 7.69 -2.10 9.75
C ARG A 60 8.57 -3.01 8.90
N ARG A 61 9.18 -4.02 9.54
CA ARG A 61 9.81 -5.14 8.83
C ARG A 61 8.71 -5.97 8.17
N MET A 62 8.93 -6.34 6.92
CA MET A 62 7.98 -7.08 6.10
C MET A 62 8.69 -8.27 5.46
N ASP A 63 8.01 -9.41 5.42
CA ASP A 63 8.38 -10.57 4.63
C ASP A 63 7.55 -10.65 3.34
N ALA A 64 7.72 -11.74 2.58
CA ALA A 64 6.99 -11.94 1.33
C ALA A 64 5.47 -12.02 1.55
N ASP A 65 5.03 -12.67 2.62
CA ASP A 65 3.60 -12.87 2.92
C ASP A 65 2.92 -11.54 3.29
N ASP A 66 3.60 -10.69 4.09
CA ASP A 66 3.15 -9.33 4.39
C ASP A 66 2.97 -8.50 3.09
N ILE A 67 3.93 -8.60 2.17
CA ILE A 67 3.91 -7.88 0.88
C ILE A 67 2.77 -8.40 0.00
N GLU A 68 2.67 -9.72 -0.17
CA GLU A 68 1.63 -10.34 -0.99
C GLU A 68 0.24 -9.95 -0.47
N GLY A 69 0.04 -9.97 0.85
CA GLY A 69 -1.23 -9.54 1.45
C GLY A 69 -1.56 -8.07 1.18
N ILE A 70 -0.57 -7.18 1.06
CA ILE A 70 -0.80 -5.79 0.62
C ILE A 70 -1.23 -5.76 -0.85
N PHE A 71 -0.56 -6.51 -1.73
CA PHE A 71 -0.94 -6.60 -3.14
C PHE A 71 -2.34 -7.18 -3.33
N GLN A 72 -2.71 -8.22 -2.60
CA GLN A 72 -4.06 -8.81 -2.62
C GLN A 72 -5.15 -7.80 -2.22
N ARG A 73 -4.92 -6.98 -1.18
CA ARG A 73 -5.87 -5.93 -0.78
C ARG A 73 -5.91 -4.74 -1.74
N SER A 74 -4.90 -4.61 -2.59
CA SER A 74 -4.76 -3.52 -3.56
C SER A 74 -5.16 -3.95 -4.97
N LEU A 75 -5.47 -5.23 -5.20
CA LEU A 75 -5.92 -5.75 -6.49
C LEU A 75 -7.33 -5.28 -6.80
#